data_AF-A0A3E4UHG3-F1
#
_entry.id   AF-A0A3E4UHG3-F1
#
_cell.length_a   1.000
_cell.length_b   1.000
_cell.length_c   1.000
_cell.angle_alpha   90.00
_cell.angle_beta   90.00
_cell.angle_gamma   90.00
#
_symmetry.space_group_name_H-M   'P 1'
#
loop_
_entity.id
_entity.type
_entity.pdbx_description
1 polymer ?
#
loop_
_entity_poly.entity_id
_entity_poly.type
_entity_poly.pdbx_seq_one_letter_code
_entity_poly.pdbx_strand_id
1 'polypeptide(L)'
;MKKYMFCFLLFAATSLLCLGIGFVITRDSVQPEEAIPGATLETETVTEDQIVINQEKVSPAPEKEKEKFYLVSEDGYLLVLYQDKTTICLYTHMPVTDFPEEERGRLMDGIWFSSMIEVFNYLESYTS
;
A
#
# COMPACT_ATOMS: atom_id res chain seq x y z
N MET A 1 -2.87 44.90 17.48
CA MET A 1 -3.23 43.49 17.77
C MET A 1 -4.38 42.91 16.91
N LYS A 2 -5.27 43.70 16.27
CA LYS A 2 -6.43 43.17 15.53
C LYS A 2 -6.11 42.48 14.18
N LYS A 3 -5.00 42.88 13.54
CA LYS A 3 -4.56 42.33 12.23
C LYS A 3 -4.15 40.86 12.34
N TYR A 4 -3.42 40.50 13.40
CA TYR A 4 -3.01 39.11 13.67
C TYR A 4 -4.17 38.23 14.17
N MET A 5 -5.20 38.83 14.77
CA MET A 5 -6.40 38.11 15.22
C MET A 5 -7.20 37.58 14.03
N PHE A 6 -7.30 38.32 12.93
CA PHE A 6 -7.95 37.86 11.71
C PHE A 6 -7.16 36.72 11.05
N CYS A 7 -5.83 36.85 10.98
CA CYS A 7 -4.97 35.77 10.48
C CYS A 7 -5.08 34.50 11.33
N PHE A 8 -5.10 34.63 12.66
CA PHE A 8 -5.28 33.51 13.57
C PHE A 8 -6.64 32.82 13.37
N LEU A 9 -7.72 33.60 13.21
CA LEU A 9 -9.06 33.06 12.96
C LEU A 9 -9.14 32.33 11.61
N LEU A 10 -8.51 32.85 10.55
CA LEU A 10 -8.45 32.17 9.26
C LEU A 10 -7.68 30.85 9.37
N PHE A 11 -6.54 30.84 10.07
CA PHE A 11 -5.76 29.62 10.27
C PHE A 11 -6.52 28.57 11.09
N ALA A 12 -7.20 29.00 12.16
CA ALA A 12 -8.02 28.12 13.00
C ALA A 12 -9.19 27.53 12.21
N ALA A 13 -9.87 28.32 11.38
CA ALA A 13 -10.96 27.85 10.54
C ALA A 13 -10.49 26.82 9.51
N THR A 14 -9.36 27.07 8.83
CA THR A 14 -8.78 26.11 7.89
C THR A 14 -8.34 24.83 8.58
N SER A 15 -7.73 24.92 9.76
CA SER A 15 -7.32 23.74 10.55
C SER A 15 -8.52 22.87 10.94
N LEU A 16 -9.62 23.48 11.40
CA LEU A 16 -10.87 22.77 11.72
C LEU A 16 -11.49 22.11 10.48
N LEU A 17 -11.45 22.77 9.32
CA LEU A 17 -11.94 22.20 8.06
C LEU A 17 -11.13 20.96 7.64
N CYS A 18 -9.79 21.05 7.69
CA CYS A 18 -8.91 19.93 7.39
C CYS A 18 -9.12 18.75 8.35
N LEU A 19 -9.28 19.03 9.65
CA LEU A 19 -9.52 18.00 10.66
C LEU A 19 -10.90 17.35 10.49
N GLY A 20 -11.92 18.12 10.11
CA GLY A 20 -13.24 17.59 9.79
C GLY A 20 -13.22 16.64 8.59
N ILE A 21 -12.51 17.00 7.51
CA ILE A 21 -12.37 16.14 6.32
C ILE A 21 -11.59 14.87 6.67
N GLY A 22 -10.46 15.01 7.39
CA GLY A 22 -9.67 13.86 7.86
C GLY A 22 -10.50 12.93 8.74
N PHE A 23 -11.30 13.46 9.65
CA PHE A 23 -12.16 12.67 10.54
C PHE A 23 -13.27 11.93 9.79
N VAL A 24 -13.85 12.51 8.73
CA VAL A 24 -14.82 11.82 7.86
C VAL A 24 -14.16 10.65 7.14
N ILE A 25 -12.98 10.85 6.56
CA ILE A 25 -12.23 9.78 5.87
C ILE A 25 -11.86 8.66 6.86
N THR A 26 -11.32 9.01 8.03
CA THR A 26 -10.99 8.02 9.06
C THR A 26 -12.22 7.25 9.55
N ARG A 27 -13.39 7.89 9.66
CA ARG A 27 -14.63 7.19 10.06
C ARG A 27 -15.16 6.23 8.99
N ASP A 28 -14.98 6.53 7.72
CA ASP A 28 -15.33 5.62 6.63
C ASP A 28 -14.39 4.40 6.59
N SER A 29 -13.11 4.58 6.96
CA SER A 29 -12.14 3.50 7.07
C SER A 29 -12.30 2.64 8.34
N VAL A 30 -13.00 3.12 9.37
CA VAL A 30 -13.41 2.27 10.51
C VAL A 30 -14.66 1.49 10.11
N GLN A 31 -14.48 0.57 9.18
CA GLN A 31 -15.34 -0.60 9.09
C GLN A 31 -15.08 -1.41 10.36
N PRO A 32 -16.10 -1.73 11.18
CA PRO A 32 -15.93 -2.70 12.25
C PRO A 32 -15.50 -4.00 11.58
N GLU A 33 -14.26 -4.43 11.81
CA GLU A 33 -13.83 -5.79 11.53
C GLU A 33 -14.77 -6.68 12.35
N GLU A 34 -15.78 -7.25 11.68
CA GLU A 34 -16.55 -8.34 12.25
C GLU A 34 -15.54 -9.42 12.59
N ALA A 35 -15.33 -9.59 13.90
CA ALA A 35 -14.52 -10.65 14.46
C ALA A 35 -14.99 -11.98 13.88
N ILE A 36 -14.21 -12.55 12.96
CA ILE A 36 -14.36 -13.93 12.53
C ILE A 36 -14.10 -14.78 13.78
N PRO A 37 -15.11 -15.47 14.33
CA PRO A 37 -14.92 -16.28 15.52
C PRO A 37 -14.26 -17.58 15.08
N GLY A 38 -12.96 -17.75 15.32
CA GLY A 38 -12.33 -19.06 15.13
C GLY A 38 -10.83 -19.13 14.83
N ALA A 39 -10.02 -18.10 15.13
CA ALA A 39 -8.56 -18.25 15.05
C ALA A 39 -8.02 -19.04 16.25
N THR A 40 -8.27 -20.35 16.25
CA THR A 40 -7.54 -21.31 17.06
C THR A 40 -6.14 -21.45 16.46
N LEU A 41 -5.15 -20.98 17.21
CA LEU A 41 -3.74 -21.21 16.98
C LEU A 41 -3.45 -22.69 17.26
N GLU A 42 -3.13 -23.54 16.27
CA GLU A 42 -2.34 -24.80 16.41
C GLU A 42 -1.88 -25.23 14.98
N THR A 43 -0.59 -25.14 14.65
CA THR A 43 0.44 -26.21 14.71
C THR A 43 0.57 -26.99 13.39
N GLU A 44 1.83 -27.16 12.96
CA GLU A 44 2.32 -27.98 11.85
C GLU A 44 1.58 -29.31 11.65
N THR A 45 1.30 -29.71 10.40
CA THR A 45 1.91 -30.89 9.72
C THR A 45 1.16 -31.26 8.43
N VAL A 46 1.95 -31.74 7.47
CA VAL A 46 1.60 -32.21 6.12
C VAL A 46 0.64 -33.41 6.14
N THR A 47 -0.45 -33.39 5.36
CA THR A 47 -0.96 -34.59 4.64
C THR A 47 -1.86 -34.15 3.48
N GLU A 48 -1.49 -34.50 2.25
CA GLU A 48 -2.38 -34.44 1.08
C GLU A 48 -3.54 -35.43 1.27
N ASP A 49 -4.77 -35.02 0.93
CA ASP A 49 -5.73 -35.91 0.26
C ASP A 49 -6.80 -35.08 -0.47
N GLN A 50 -7.01 -35.41 -1.74
CA GLN A 50 -7.87 -34.73 -2.70
C GLN A 50 -9.36 -34.90 -2.38
N ILE A 51 -10.15 -33.82 -2.47
CA ILE A 51 -11.59 -33.92 -2.77
C ILE A 51 -11.99 -32.79 -3.75
N VAL A 52 -12.72 -33.20 -4.79
CA VAL A 52 -13.08 -32.46 -6.01
C VAL A 52 -14.39 -31.67 -5.82
N ILE A 53 -14.62 -30.68 -6.70
CA ILE A 53 -15.90 -30.10 -7.16
C ILE A 53 -16.21 -28.67 -6.65
N ASN A 54 -15.86 -27.66 -7.45
CA ASN A 54 -16.86 -26.85 -8.17
C ASN A 54 -16.14 -26.06 -9.30
N GLN A 55 -16.19 -26.55 -10.53
CA GLN A 55 -15.81 -25.76 -11.70
C GLN A 55 -16.95 -24.78 -12.00
N GLU A 56 -17.12 -23.80 -11.13
CA GLU A 56 -17.98 -22.67 -11.44
C GLU A 56 -17.21 -21.78 -12.40
N LYS A 57 -17.67 -21.82 -13.65
CA LYS A 57 -17.33 -20.97 -14.79
C LYS A 57 -16.89 -19.57 -14.34
N VAL A 58 -15.59 -19.39 -14.12
CA VAL A 58 -15.00 -18.08 -13.84
C VAL A 58 -15.15 -17.28 -15.12
N SER A 59 -16.13 -16.38 -15.16
CA SER A 59 -16.17 -15.32 -16.15
C SER A 59 -14.82 -14.59 -16.08
N PRO A 60 -14.14 -14.29 -17.20
CA PRO A 60 -12.97 -13.44 -17.14
C PRO A 60 -13.42 -12.11 -16.50
N ALA A 61 -13.02 -11.91 -15.25
CA ALA A 61 -13.16 -10.64 -14.57
C ALA A 61 -12.53 -9.57 -15.47
N PRO A 62 -13.08 -8.35 -15.51
CA PRO A 62 -12.57 -7.32 -16.40
C PRO A 62 -11.07 -7.16 -16.17
N GLU A 63 -10.26 -7.46 -17.20
CA GLU A 63 -8.80 -7.29 -17.24
C GLU A 63 -8.46 -5.78 -17.22
N LYS A 64 -8.77 -5.09 -16.13
CA LYS A 64 -8.62 -3.64 -16.00
C LYS A 64 -7.95 -3.19 -14.70
N GLU A 65 -7.24 -4.08 -14.03
CA GLU A 65 -6.32 -3.70 -12.96
C GLU A 65 -5.00 -4.40 -13.21
N LYS A 66 -4.27 -3.89 -14.21
CA LYS A 66 -2.94 -4.40 -14.51
C LYS A 66 -1.99 -3.98 -13.41
N GLU A 67 -1.95 -2.70 -13.04
CA GLU A 67 -1.05 -2.13 -12.02
C GLU A 67 -1.58 -2.35 -10.60
N LYS A 68 -0.87 -3.14 -9.79
CA LYS A 68 -1.29 -3.51 -8.42
C LYS A 68 -0.29 -3.15 -7.34
N PHE A 69 0.97 -3.00 -7.71
CA PHE A 69 2.07 -2.82 -6.77
C PHE A 69 2.79 -1.51 -7.05
N TYR A 70 3.07 -0.75 -5.99
CA TYR A 70 3.72 0.55 -6.05
C TYR A 70 5.04 0.49 -5.29
N LEU A 71 6.16 0.51 -6.00
CA LEU A 71 7.51 0.55 -5.43
C LEU A 71 7.91 2.01 -5.21
N VAL A 72 8.25 2.39 -3.99
CA VAL A 72 8.62 3.76 -3.64
C VAL A 72 9.71 3.78 -2.57
N SER A 73 10.50 4.85 -2.54
CA SER A 73 11.44 5.15 -1.47
C SER A 73 10.75 5.92 -0.34
N GLU A 74 10.70 5.35 0.86
CA GLU A 74 10.28 6.01 2.09
C GLU A 74 11.43 5.96 3.10
N ASP A 75 11.72 7.10 3.74
CA ASP A 75 12.85 7.24 4.68
C ASP A 75 14.21 6.75 4.13
N GLY A 76 14.37 6.83 2.80
CA GLY A 76 15.59 6.43 2.09
C GLY A 76 15.69 4.95 1.79
N TYR A 77 14.66 4.15 2.08
CA TYR A 77 14.60 2.72 1.79
C TYR A 77 13.44 2.39 0.87
N LEU A 78 13.64 1.38 0.01
CA LEU A 78 12.57 0.91 -0.86
C LEU A 78 11.57 0.03 -0.12
N LEU A 79 10.30 0.26 -0.39
CA LEU A 79 9.21 -0.61 0.01
C LEU A 79 8.16 -0.71 -1.09
N VAL A 80 7.36 -1.76 -1.04
CA VAL A 80 6.28 -2.01 -1.99
C VAL A 80 4.94 -1.89 -1.28
N LEU A 81 4.08 -1.04 -1.81
CA LEU A 81 2.70 -0.88 -1.37
C LEU A 81 1.75 -1.58 -2.35
N TYR A 82 0.57 -1.96 -1.86
CA TYR A 82 -0.53 -2.37 -2.71
C TYR A 82 -1.15 -1.16 -3.41
N GLN A 83 -2.15 -1.40 -4.28
CA GLN A 83 -2.78 -0.34 -5.07
C GLN A 83 -3.43 0.78 -4.25
N ASP A 84 -3.73 0.51 -2.98
CA ASP A 84 -4.25 1.47 -2.02
C ASP A 84 -3.19 2.43 -1.43
N LYS A 85 -1.90 2.24 -1.76
CA LYS A 85 -0.75 2.99 -1.23
C LYS A 85 -0.69 3.08 0.31
N THR A 86 -1.28 2.10 1.00
CA THR A 86 -1.32 2.08 2.48
C THR A 86 -0.98 0.70 3.01
N THR A 87 -1.36 -0.36 2.29
CA THR A 87 -1.00 -1.73 2.62
C THR A 87 0.41 -2.02 2.16
N ILE A 88 1.31 -2.34 3.09
CA ILE A 88 2.70 -2.69 2.77
C ILE A 88 2.77 -4.16 2.37
N CYS A 89 3.20 -4.42 1.14
CA CYS A 89 3.42 -5.76 0.60
C CYS A 89 4.83 -6.28 0.88
N LEU A 90 5.85 -5.41 0.90
CA LEU A 90 7.24 -5.80 1.09
C LEU A 90 8.08 -4.66 1.65
N TYR A 91 8.87 -4.95 2.69
CA TYR A 91 9.98 -4.12 3.14
C TYR A 91 11.30 -4.70 2.60
N THR A 92 12.00 -3.96 1.74
CA THR A 92 13.22 -4.49 1.11
C THR A 92 14.49 -4.24 1.94
N HIS A 93 14.46 -3.24 2.83
CA HIS A 93 15.64 -2.67 3.49
C HIS A 93 16.75 -2.21 2.52
N MET A 94 16.46 -2.13 1.22
CA MET A 94 17.39 -1.67 0.20
C MET A 94 17.40 -0.14 0.18
N PRO A 95 18.54 0.51 0.46
CA PRO A 95 18.60 1.96 0.43
C PRO A 95 18.54 2.47 -1.01
N VAL A 96 17.79 3.54 -1.24
CA VAL A 96 17.64 4.17 -2.58
C VAL A 96 18.99 4.67 -3.13
N THR A 97 19.98 4.89 -2.26
CA THR A 97 21.33 5.29 -2.64
C THR A 97 22.09 4.23 -3.45
N ASP A 98 21.67 2.96 -3.38
CA ASP A 98 22.31 1.87 -4.13
C ASP A 98 21.97 1.92 -5.63
N PHE A 99 20.96 2.71 -6.01
CA PHE A 99 20.54 2.88 -7.39
C PHE A 99 21.27 4.05 -8.09
N PRO A 100 21.41 4.04 -9.42
CA PRO A 100 21.94 5.16 -10.20
C PRO A 100 21.13 6.44 -10.00
N GLU A 101 21.78 7.61 -10.04
CA GLU A 101 21.11 8.92 -9.82
C GLU A 101 19.89 9.16 -10.72
N GLU A 102 19.98 8.70 -11.97
CA GLU A 102 18.90 8.78 -12.95
C GLU A 102 17.65 8.00 -12.51
N GLU A 103 17.84 6.88 -11.81
CA GLU A 103 16.76 6.00 -11.35
C GLU A 103 16.22 6.40 -9.98
N ARG A 104 17.05 7.02 -9.13
CA ARG A 104 16.65 7.49 -7.79
C ARG A 104 15.43 8.41 -7.86
N GLY A 105 15.38 9.32 -8.84
CA GLY A 105 14.23 10.21 -9.02
C GLY A 105 12.92 9.44 -9.23
N ARG A 106 12.96 8.40 -10.07
CA ARG A 106 11.80 7.54 -10.35
C ARG A 106 11.37 6.75 -9.12
N LEU A 107 12.31 6.28 -8.32
CA LEU A 107 12.02 5.57 -7.06
C LEU A 107 11.45 6.50 -5.98
N MET A 108 11.82 7.79 -5.98
CA MET A 108 11.22 8.80 -5.11
C MET A 108 9.79 9.18 -5.55
N ASP A 109 9.55 9.27 -6.86
CA ASP A 109 8.21 9.51 -7.43
C ASP A 109 7.31 8.26 -7.35
N GLY A 110 7.95 7.09 -7.28
CA GLY A 110 7.37 5.75 -7.20
C GLY A 110 6.98 5.16 -8.56
N ILE A 111 7.05 3.83 -8.64
CA ILE A 111 6.91 3.06 -9.88
C ILE A 111 5.79 2.02 -9.71
N TRP A 112 4.89 1.95 -10.69
CA TRP A 112 3.82 0.97 -10.72
C TRP A 112 4.24 -0.30 -11.46
N PHE A 113 3.84 -1.44 -10.90
CA PHE A 113 4.09 -2.76 -11.46
C PHE A 113 2.81 -3.57 -11.49
N SER A 114 2.71 -4.45 -12.49
CA SER A 114 1.50 -5.24 -12.68
C SER A 114 1.47 -6.51 -11.82
N SER A 115 2.65 -6.99 -11.44
CA SER A 115 2.79 -8.17 -10.61
C SER A 115 4.00 -8.05 -9.68
N MET A 116 3.99 -8.83 -8.60
CA MET A 116 5.11 -8.87 -7.66
C MET A 116 6.39 -9.41 -8.32
N ILE A 117 6.24 -10.26 -9.34
CA ILE A 117 7.35 -10.82 -10.12
C ILE A 117 8.10 -9.71 -10.87
N GLU A 118 7.38 -8.75 -11.47
CA GLU A 118 8.02 -7.64 -12.17
C GLU A 118 8.83 -6.75 -11.22
N VAL A 119 8.34 -6.53 -9.99
CA VAL A 119 9.09 -5.80 -8.96
C VAL A 119 10.38 -6.53 -8.62
N PHE A 120 10.32 -7.85 -8.39
CA PHE A 120 11.53 -8.62 -8.08
C PHE A 120 12.54 -8.58 -9.22
N ASN A 121 12.09 -8.80 -10.46
CA ASN A 121 12.96 -8.73 -11.64
C ASN A 121 13.62 -7.34 -11.77
N TYR A 122 12.86 -6.27 -11.48
CA TYR A 122 13.39 -4.92 -11.48
C TYR A 122 14.48 -4.74 -10.42
N LEU A 123 14.23 -5.13 -9.16
CA LEU A 123 15.21 -5.01 -8.09
C LEU A 123 16.46 -5.87 -8.35
N GLU A 124 16.29 -7.10 -8.83
CA GLU A 124 17.38 -8.02 -9.15
C GLU A 124 18.35 -7.46 -10.20
N SER A 125 17.84 -6.66 -11.15
CA SER A 125 18.66 -6.00 -12.17
C SER A 125 19.67 -5.00 -11.61
N TYR A 126 19.51 -4.55 -10.36
CA TYR A 126 20.43 -3.64 -9.67
C TYR A 126 21.27 -4.32 -8.59
N THR A 127 20.99 -5.58 -8.25
CA THR A 127 21.75 -6.35 -7.24
C THR A 127 22.68 -7.40 -7.83
N SER A 128 22.69 -7.56 -9.17
CA SER A 128 23.48 -8.56 -9.89
C SER A 128 24.91 -8.13 -10.18
#